data_AF-A0A357HWQ2-F1
#
_entry.id   AF-A0A357HWQ2-F1
#
_cell.length_a   1.000
_cell.length_b   1.000
_cell.length_c   1.000
_cell.angle_alpha   90.00
_cell.angle_beta   90.00
_cell.angle_gamma   90.00
#
_symmetry.space_group_name_H-M   'P 1'
#
loop_
_entity.id
_entity.type
_entity.pdbx_description
1 polymer ?
#
loop_
_entity_poly.entity_id
_entity_poly.type
_entity_poly.pdbx_seq_one_letter_code
_entity_poly.pdbx_strand_id
1 'polypeptide(L)'
;RELIIGDRSTGKTTIAIDTIINQAKINNQHRNEDGSFPEGFRPVYSIYVAVGQKNSNIARTIAVLEKAGAMEYTIIVTASAGDNPANQYIA
;
A
#
# COMPACT_ATOMS: atom_id res chain seq x y z
N ARG A 1 -16.13 2.27 -2.73
CA ARG A 1 -15.11 2.48 -3.79
C ARG A 1 -15.10 3.97 -4.06
N GLU A 2 -13.93 4.59 -4.07
CA GLU A 2 -13.80 6.05 -4.23
C GLU A 2 -12.69 6.35 -5.23
N LEU A 3 -12.93 7.28 -6.15
CA LEU A 3 -12.02 7.59 -7.25
C LEU A 3 -11.08 8.73 -6.85
N ILE A 4 -9.78 8.47 -6.92
CA ILE A 4 -8.74 9.50 -6.79
C ILE A 4 -8.28 9.89 -8.21
N ILE A 5 -8.63 11.09 -8.65
CA ILE A 5 -8.30 11.62 -9.98
C ILE A 5 -7.56 12.96 -9.88
N GLY A 6 -6.71 13.25 -10.85
CA GLY A 6 -5.94 14.50 -10.93
C GLY A 6 -4.76 14.38 -11.89
N ASP A 7 -4.17 15.53 -12.24
CA ASP A 7 -3.07 15.62 -13.21
C ASP A 7 -1.79 14.94 -12.71
N ARG A 8 -0.80 14.78 -13.59
CA ARG A 8 0.51 14.24 -13.21
C ARG A 8 1.10 15.05 -12.04
N SER A 9 1.69 14.35 -11.07
CA SER A 9 2.38 14.95 -9.91
C SER A 9 1.49 15.73 -8.92
N THR A 10 0.19 15.44 -8.85
CA THR A 10 -0.75 16.05 -7.89
C THR A 10 -0.90 15.30 -6.56
N GLY A 11 0.01 14.37 -6.23
CA GLY A 11 -0.02 13.66 -4.95
C GLY A 11 -1.01 12.48 -4.85
N LYS A 12 -1.58 12.01 -5.98
CA LYS A 12 -2.50 10.85 -6.01
C LYS A 12 -1.94 9.59 -5.34
N THR A 13 -0.66 9.29 -5.56
CA THR A 13 -0.01 8.15 -4.92
C THR A 13 0.24 8.43 -3.44
N THR A 14 0.62 9.67 -3.10
CA THR A 14 0.90 10.08 -1.72
C THR A 14 -0.31 9.85 -0.81
N ILE A 15 -1.51 10.28 -1.21
CA ILE A 15 -2.72 10.06 -0.41
C ILE A 15 -3.02 8.57 -0.19
N ALA A 16 -2.77 7.71 -1.20
CA ALA A 16 -2.95 6.27 -1.05
C ALA A 16 -1.93 5.67 -0.08
N ILE A 17 -0.65 6.04 -0.20
CA ILE A 17 0.41 5.54 0.69
C ILE A 17 0.23 6.03 2.12
N ASP A 18 -0.14 7.31 2.32
CA ASP A 18 -0.42 7.86 3.65
C ASP A 18 -1.62 7.15 4.31
N THR A 19 -2.63 6.80 3.52
CA THR A 19 -3.77 6.00 4.00
C THR A 19 -3.30 4.64 4.51
N ILE A 20 -2.47 3.92 3.74
CA ILE A 20 -1.91 2.62 4.14
C ILE A 20 -1.11 2.75 5.45
N ILE A 21 -0.23 3.76 5.53
CA ILE A 21 0.59 4.01 6.72
C ILE A 21 -0.31 4.31 7.93
N ASN A 22 -1.37 5.11 7.74
CA ASN A 22 -2.28 5.43 8.82
C ASN A 22 -3.02 4.19 9.34
N GLN A 23 -3.48 3.31 8.47
CA GLN A 23 -4.12 2.05 8.87
C GLN A 23 -3.15 1.13 9.61
N ALA A 24 -1.91 1.01 9.14
CA ALA A 24 -0.88 0.24 9.85
C ALA A 24 -0.61 0.79 11.26
N LYS A 25 -0.60 2.12 11.44
CA LYS A 25 -0.49 2.73 12.77
C LYS A 25 -1.66 2.36 13.69
N ILE A 26 -2.90 2.40 13.17
CA ILE A 26 -4.09 2.01 13.94
C ILE A 26 -4.03 0.53 14.31
N ASN A 27 -3.63 -0.35 13.38
CA ASN A 27 -3.43 -1.78 13.68
C ASN A 27 -2.39 -1.97 14.79
N ASN A 28 -1.22 -1.34 14.67
CA ASN A 28 -0.15 -1.44 15.65
C ASN A 28 -0.56 -0.94 17.04
N GLN A 29 -1.39 0.10 17.13
CA GLN A 29 -1.89 0.64 18.40
C GLN A 29 -2.86 -0.31 19.12
N HIS A 30 -3.58 -1.14 18.37
CA HIS A 30 -4.54 -2.10 18.92
C HIS A 30 -3.97 -3.52 18.92
N ARG A 31 -2.67 -3.70 18.71
CA ARG A 31 -2.03 -5.01 18.74
C ARG A 31 -1.63 -5.36 20.17
N ASN A 32 -2.08 -6.51 20.64
CA ASN A 32 -1.69 -7.05 21.93
C ASN A 32 -0.22 -7.54 21.88
N GLU A 33 0.39 -7.77 23.05
CA GLU A 33 1.78 -8.22 23.16
C GLU A 33 2.03 -9.58 22.49
N ASP A 34 1.00 -10.43 22.43
CA ASP A 34 1.02 -11.75 21.79
C ASP A 34 0.80 -11.68 20.26
N GLY A 35 0.62 -10.47 19.70
CA GLY A 35 0.33 -10.26 18.28
C GLY A 35 -1.15 -10.43 17.90
N SER A 36 -2.03 -10.74 18.86
CA SER A 36 -3.47 -10.79 18.63
C SER A 36 -4.08 -9.38 18.62
N PHE A 37 -5.32 -9.29 18.17
CA PHE A 37 -6.11 -8.06 18.25
C PHE A 37 -7.22 -8.24 19.30
N PRO A 38 -7.59 -7.18 20.03
CA PRO A 38 -8.66 -7.23 21.01
C PRO A 38 -9.99 -7.62 20.35
N GLU A 39 -10.86 -8.24 21.14
CA GLU A 39 -12.17 -8.68 20.66
C GLU A 39 -12.96 -7.48 20.10
N GLY A 40 -13.47 -7.64 18.87
CA GLY A 40 -14.21 -6.58 18.17
C GLY A 40 -13.35 -5.62 17.34
N PHE A 41 -12.01 -5.63 17.49
CA PHE A 41 -11.14 -4.89 16.57
C PHE A 41 -10.95 -5.66 15.26
N ARG A 42 -11.02 -4.94 14.14
CA ARG A 42 -10.81 -5.50 12.81
C ARG A 42 -9.60 -4.82 12.18
N PRO A 43 -8.45 -5.50 12.09
CA PRO A 43 -7.28 -4.93 11.45
C PRO A 43 -7.54 -4.70 9.96
N VAL A 44 -7.01 -3.61 9.45
CA VAL A 44 -7.11 -3.27 8.02
C VAL A 44 -5.84 -3.70 7.31
N TYR A 45 -5.97 -4.66 6.40
CA TYR A 45 -4.90 -5.07 5.51
C TYR A 45 -5.01 -4.32 4.18
N SER A 46 -3.88 -3.84 3.67
CA SER A 46 -3.81 -3.03 2.45
C SER A 46 -3.22 -3.83 1.30
N ILE A 47 -3.75 -3.61 0.09
CA ILE A 47 -3.19 -4.17 -1.14
C ILE A 47 -2.87 -2.99 -2.06
N TYR A 48 -1.59 -2.80 -2.38
CA TYR A 48 -1.12 -1.76 -3.29
C TYR A 48 -0.71 -2.40 -4.62
N VAL A 49 -1.53 -2.19 -5.65
CA VAL A 49 -1.27 -2.68 -7.01
C VAL A 49 -0.59 -1.58 -7.82
N ALA A 50 0.67 -1.80 -8.19
CA ALA A 50 1.46 -0.90 -9.00
C ALA A 50 1.43 -1.33 -10.47
N VAL A 51 0.53 -0.74 -11.26
CA VAL A 51 0.38 -1.00 -12.71
C VAL A 51 1.06 0.09 -13.53
N GLY A 52 1.92 -0.29 -14.48
CA GLY A 52 2.58 0.61 -15.43
C GLY A 52 3.55 1.62 -14.79
N GLN A 53 3.90 1.44 -13.52
CA GLN A 53 4.83 2.33 -12.81
C GLN A 53 6.29 1.95 -13.09
N LYS A 54 7.19 2.94 -12.99
CA LYS A 54 8.64 2.68 -13.05
C LYS A 54 9.09 1.88 -11.82
N ASN A 55 9.95 0.88 -12.00
CA ASN A 55 10.49 0.07 -10.90
C ASN A 55 11.14 0.92 -9.79
N SER A 56 11.83 2.01 -10.15
CA SER A 56 12.43 2.91 -9.17
C SER A 56 11.41 3.65 -8.29
N ASN A 57 10.19 3.90 -8.80
CA ASN A 57 9.11 4.47 -7.99
C ASN A 57 8.52 3.42 -7.05
N ILE A 58 8.30 2.20 -7.55
CA ILE A 58 7.80 1.07 -6.74
C ILE A 58 8.77 0.79 -5.59
N ALA A 59 10.06 0.68 -5.87
CA ALA A 59 11.10 0.47 -4.86
C ALA A 59 11.12 1.58 -3.80
N ARG A 60 10.91 2.84 -4.20
CA ARG A 60 10.80 3.96 -3.26
C ARG A 60 9.56 3.84 -2.38
N THR A 61 8.43 3.43 -2.93
CA THR A 61 7.21 3.18 -2.17
C THR A 61 7.39 2.04 -1.16
N ILE A 62 8.01 0.93 -1.57
CA ILE A 62 8.35 -0.19 -0.68
C ILE A 62 9.20 0.31 0.48
N ALA A 63 10.30 1.01 0.21
CA ALA A 63 11.19 1.53 1.24
C ALA A 63 10.49 2.50 2.22
N VAL A 64 9.54 3.30 1.74
CA VAL A 64 8.73 4.18 2.60
C VAL A 64 7.82 3.37 3.52
N LEU A 65 7.14 2.35 2.99
CA LEU A 65 6.25 1.47 3.77
C LEU A 65 7.04 0.63 4.78
N GLU A 66 8.21 0.12 4.41
CA GLU A 66 9.13 -0.59 5.32
C GLU A 66 9.58 0.31 6.46
N LYS A 67 10.06 1.52 6.15
CA LYS A 67 10.49 2.50 7.17
C LYS A 67 9.35 2.89 8.11
N ALA A 68 8.12 2.91 7.62
CA ALA A 68 6.94 3.22 8.41
C ALA A 68 6.38 2.02 9.21
N GLY A 69 6.96 0.82 9.05
CA GLY A 69 6.46 -0.41 9.68
C GLY A 69 5.11 -0.88 9.11
N ALA A 70 4.75 -0.45 7.90
CA ALA A 70 3.44 -0.73 7.29
C ALA A 70 3.43 -2.03 6.46
N MET A 71 4.61 -2.58 6.13
CA MET A 71 4.71 -3.80 5.31
C MET A 71 4.11 -5.04 5.98
N GLU A 72 4.03 -5.10 7.32
CA GLU A 72 3.39 -6.21 8.04
C GLU A 72 1.91 -6.40 7.65
N TYR A 73 1.24 -5.31 7.26
CA TYR A 73 -0.18 -5.30 6.89
C TYR A 73 -0.41 -5.03 5.40
N THR A 74 0.64 -5.01 4.59
CA THR A 74 0.55 -4.57 3.19
C THR A 74 1.09 -5.60 2.22
N ILE A 75 0.29 -5.94 1.22
CA ILE A 75 0.69 -6.74 0.06
C ILE A 75 0.90 -5.80 -1.12
N ILE A 76 2.02 -5.96 -1.83
CA ILE A 76 2.31 -5.18 -3.04
C ILE A 76 2.27 -6.11 -4.25
N VAL A 77 1.42 -5.78 -5.21
CA VAL A 77 1.34 -6.45 -6.51
C VAL A 77 1.97 -5.54 -7.55
N THR A 78 2.91 -6.06 -8.32
CA THR A 78 3.66 -5.27 -9.30
C THR A 78 3.45 -5.78 -10.71
N ALA A 79 2.97 -4.90 -11.58
CA ALA A 79 3.04 -5.06 -13.03
C ALA A 79 3.65 -3.76 -13.60
N SER A 80 4.97 -3.71 -13.63
CA SER A 80 5.76 -2.54 -13.99
C SER A 80 5.57 -2.11 -15.44
N ALA A 81 6.06 -0.91 -15.77
CA ALA A 81 6.06 -0.41 -17.15
C ALA A 81 6.86 -1.29 -18.14
N GLY A 82 7.78 -2.12 -17.64
CA GLY A 82 8.57 -3.04 -18.47
C GLY A 82 7.89 -4.40 -18.69
N ASP A 83 6.83 -4.70 -17.94
CA ASP A 83 6.14 -5.98 -18.05
C ASP A 83 5.19 -6.00 -19.25
N ASN A 84 4.91 -7.21 -19.75
CA ASN A 84 3.96 -7.43 -20.84
C ASN A 84 2.59 -6.77 -20.52
N PRO A 85 1.94 -6.10 -21.49
CA PRO A 85 0.59 -5.54 -21.33
C PRO A 85 -0.46 -6.48 -20.72
N ALA A 86 -0.39 -7.79 -20.99
CA ALA A 86 -1.28 -8.78 -20.40
C ALA A 86 -1.16 -8.84 -18.87
N ASN A 87 0.05 -8.72 -18.32
CA ASN A 87 0.26 -8.68 -16.87
C ASN A 87 -0.25 -7.37 -16.27
N GLN A 88 -0.10 -6.25 -16.98
CA GLN A 88 -0.64 -4.95 -16.55
C GLN A 88 -2.17 -4.92 -16.56
N TYR A 89 -2.81 -5.70 -17.44
CA TYR A 89 -4.26 -5.80 -17.52
C TYR A 89 -4.87 -6.66 -16.40
N ILE A 90 -4.16 -7.72 -15.97
CA ILE A 90 -4.66 -8.67 -14.96
C ILE A 90 -4.34 -8.24 -13.53
N ALA A 91 -3.25 -7.49 -13.32
CA ALA A 91 -2.83 -6.99 -12.02
C ALA A 91 -3.84 -6.03 -11.40
#